data_AF-A0A2D6NEF1-F1
#
_entry.id   AF-A0A2D6NEF1-F1
#
_cell.length_a   1.000
_cell.length_b   1.000
_cell.length_c   1.000
_cell.angle_alpha   90.00
_cell.angle_beta   90.00
_cell.angle_gamma   90.00
#
_symmetry.space_group_name_H-M   'P 1'
#
loop_
_entity.id
_entity.type
_entity.pdbx_description
1 polymer ?
#
loop_
_entity_poly.entity_id
_entity_poly.type
_entity_poly.pdbx_seq_one_letter_code
_entity_poly.pdbx_strand_id
1 'polypeptide(L)'
;MKKAVILFSGGADSTLATALKANEFDEIHLLTFHQQTSFQAKKSKYYLDALKKKFGNKFKHKIIHINKLYKKVLTNNLKDDFKKYHFHMALFICEACRIAMQAATIKYAIKHKIKYVFDGSWKKQDISPEAMKEVLVEIKKLYFEFGLYHKSPVYNYPNKNAIQKKLFELNIADSPKYKCRPLTNTDAYLFPKNQPSCPVGIISVAYSKYIYAPIKGRKRRNLDCKEYYISKKEILKKIINQKN
;
A
#
# COMPACT_ATOMS: atom_id res chain seq x y z
N MET A 1 15.27 6.32 -21.44
CA MET A 1 14.11 6.78 -20.64
C MET A 1 13.93 5.91 -19.42
N LYS A 2 14.15 6.47 -18.23
CA LYS A 2 14.10 5.80 -16.93
C LYS A 2 12.69 5.89 -16.35
N LYS A 3 12.07 4.74 -16.10
CA LYS A 3 10.68 4.63 -15.62
C LYS A 3 10.59 4.09 -14.21
N ALA A 4 9.56 4.51 -13.48
CA ALA A 4 9.21 3.92 -12.19
C ALA A 4 7.70 3.64 -12.07
N VAL A 5 7.36 2.68 -11.23
CA VAL A 5 6.01 2.44 -10.72
C VAL A 5 5.95 2.89 -9.27
N ILE A 6 4.85 3.55 -8.89
CA ILE A 6 4.59 3.89 -7.49
C ILE A 6 3.20 3.40 -7.11
N LEU A 7 3.11 2.64 -6.02
CA LEU A 7 1.83 2.31 -5.39
C LEU A 7 1.26 3.59 -4.77
N PHE A 8 0.26 4.14 -5.44
CA PHE A 8 -0.22 5.50 -5.22
C PHE A 8 -1.68 5.49 -4.74
N SER A 9 -1.89 5.81 -3.47
CA SER A 9 -3.24 5.99 -2.93
C SER A 9 -3.71 7.45 -3.03
N GLY A 10 -2.83 8.40 -3.32
CA GLY A 10 -3.11 9.83 -3.18
C GLY A 10 -3.09 10.30 -1.72
N GLY A 11 -2.80 9.41 -0.76
CA GLY A 11 -2.50 9.81 0.61
C GLY A 11 -1.11 10.43 0.73
N ALA A 12 -0.92 11.21 1.81
CA ALA A 12 0.33 11.90 2.17
C ALA A 12 1.60 11.10 1.86
N ASP A 13 1.64 9.87 2.33
CA ASP A 13 2.85 9.04 2.29
C ASP A 13 3.19 8.66 0.85
N SER A 14 2.19 8.25 0.06
CA SER A 14 2.38 7.91 -1.35
C SER A 14 2.65 9.14 -2.22
N THR A 15 2.04 10.29 -1.91
CA THR A 15 2.32 11.56 -2.60
C THR A 15 3.74 12.00 -2.34
N LEU A 16 4.22 11.92 -1.10
CA LEU A 16 5.60 12.28 -0.78
C LEU A 16 6.60 11.29 -1.39
N ALA A 17 6.30 9.98 -1.36
CA ALA A 17 7.13 8.99 -2.06
C ALA A 17 7.28 9.33 -3.55
N THR A 18 6.18 9.74 -4.20
CA THR A 18 6.21 10.22 -5.59
C THR A 18 7.06 11.46 -5.75
N ALA A 19 6.88 12.48 -4.90
CA ALA A 19 7.62 13.73 -5.00
C ALA A 19 9.13 13.53 -4.81
N LEU A 20 9.53 12.67 -3.86
CA LEU A 20 10.94 12.34 -3.61
C LEU A 20 11.60 11.62 -4.78
N LYS A 21 10.82 10.91 -5.61
CA LYS A 21 11.31 10.18 -6.78
C LYS A 21 11.09 10.91 -8.09
N ALA A 22 10.36 12.02 -8.09
CA ALA A 22 9.99 12.73 -9.32
C ALA A 22 11.22 13.10 -10.16
N ASN A 23 12.28 13.63 -9.57
CA ASN A 23 13.47 14.07 -10.31
C ASN A 23 14.42 12.94 -10.73
N GLU A 24 14.21 11.71 -10.24
CA GLU A 24 15.06 10.56 -10.56
C GLU A 24 14.60 9.79 -11.82
N PHE A 25 13.42 10.12 -12.36
CA PHE A 25 12.73 9.36 -13.40
C PHE A 25 12.07 10.29 -14.43
N ASP A 26 12.10 9.86 -15.69
CA ASP A 26 11.50 10.58 -16.83
C ASP A 26 9.98 10.35 -16.89
N GLU A 27 9.52 9.18 -16.44
CA GLU A 27 8.12 8.77 -16.47
C GLU A 27 7.79 7.95 -15.22
N ILE A 28 6.70 8.32 -14.53
CA ILE A 28 6.27 7.67 -13.30
C ILE A 28 4.82 7.18 -13.46
N HIS A 29 4.64 5.88 -13.30
CA HIS A 29 3.34 5.22 -13.33
C HIS A 29 2.77 5.11 -11.91
N LEU A 30 1.70 5.86 -11.65
CA LEU A 30 1.00 5.89 -10.38
C LEU A 30 -0.12 4.86 -10.39
N LEU A 31 0.02 3.77 -9.62
CA LEU A 31 -0.95 2.70 -9.56
C LEU A 31 -1.82 2.83 -8.32
N THR A 32 -3.11 3.10 -8.53
CA THR A 32 -4.13 3.05 -7.49
C THR A 32 -4.91 1.75 -7.62
N PHE A 33 -5.15 1.07 -6.52
CA PHE A 33 -5.90 -0.18 -6.54
C PHE A 33 -7.32 0.03 -6.06
N HIS A 34 -8.27 -0.58 -6.77
CA HIS A 34 -9.66 -0.61 -6.37
C HIS A 34 -10.08 -2.05 -6.08
N GLN A 35 -10.56 -2.24 -4.86
CA GLN A 35 -11.20 -3.46 -4.38
C GLN A 35 -12.68 -3.12 -4.11
N GLN A 36 -13.62 -4.06 -4.26
CA GLN A 36 -15.08 -3.83 -4.12
C GLN A 36 -15.51 -3.12 -2.82
N THR A 37 -14.79 -3.34 -1.73
CA THR A 37 -15.00 -2.74 -0.41
C THR A 37 -14.29 -1.40 -0.24
N SER A 38 -13.57 -0.92 -1.25
CA SER A 38 -12.90 0.38 -1.25
C SER A 38 -13.73 1.41 -2.01
N PHE A 39 -13.91 2.58 -1.41
CA PHE A 39 -14.69 3.66 -2.01
C PHE A 39 -13.79 4.73 -2.61
N GLN A 40 -14.31 5.40 -3.64
CA GLN A 40 -13.79 6.66 -4.15
C GLN A 40 -12.33 6.59 -4.64
N ALA A 41 -11.98 5.53 -5.38
CA ALA A 41 -10.66 5.37 -5.98
C ALA A 41 -10.19 6.60 -6.79
N LYS A 42 -11.14 7.32 -7.41
CA LYS A 42 -10.91 8.56 -8.17
C LYS A 42 -10.33 9.70 -7.32
N LYS A 43 -10.56 9.74 -6.00
CA LYS A 43 -9.98 10.75 -5.09
C LYS A 43 -8.46 10.74 -5.06
N SER A 44 -7.83 9.62 -5.41
CA SER A 44 -6.38 9.53 -5.55
C SER A 44 -5.79 10.57 -6.52
N LYS A 45 -6.59 11.09 -7.45
CA LYS A 45 -6.18 12.14 -8.40
C LYS A 45 -5.97 13.51 -7.75
N TYR A 46 -6.43 13.74 -6.52
CA TYR A 46 -6.38 15.07 -5.89
C TYR A 46 -4.98 15.70 -5.92
N TYR A 47 -3.93 14.97 -5.51
CA TYR A 47 -2.55 15.47 -5.57
C TYR A 47 -1.86 15.24 -6.92
N LEU A 48 -2.51 14.59 -7.88
CA LEU A 48 -1.92 14.36 -9.20
C LEU A 48 -1.67 15.69 -9.92
N ASP A 49 -2.63 16.61 -9.84
CA ASP A 49 -2.52 17.90 -10.52
C ASP A 49 -1.45 18.79 -9.85
N ALA A 50 -1.35 18.76 -8.53
CA ALA A 50 -0.27 19.41 -7.79
C ALA A 50 1.12 18.84 -8.16
N LEU A 51 1.23 17.51 -8.26
CA LEU A 51 2.46 16.85 -8.72
C LEU A 51 2.82 17.24 -10.15
N LYS A 52 1.83 17.27 -11.07
CA LYS A 52 2.03 17.69 -12.46
C LYS A 52 2.43 19.15 -12.58
N LYS A 53 1.80 20.04 -11.81
CA LYS A 53 2.16 21.47 -11.75
C LYS A 53 3.61 21.65 -11.27
N LYS A 54 4.05 20.86 -10.29
CA LYS A 54 5.39 20.96 -9.71
C LYS A 54 6.50 20.32 -10.56
N PHE A 55 6.24 19.17 -11.16
CA PHE A 55 7.27 18.33 -11.80
C PHE A 55 7.02 18.04 -13.28
N GLY A 56 6.01 18.68 -13.89
CA GLY A 56 5.64 18.50 -15.30
C GLY A 56 4.76 17.28 -15.59
N ASN A 57 4.43 17.10 -16.87
CA ASN A 57 3.48 16.08 -17.33
C ASN A 57 4.13 14.70 -17.53
N LYS A 58 4.74 14.14 -16.48
CA LYS A 58 5.40 12.81 -16.51
C LYS A 58 4.68 11.69 -15.76
N PHE A 59 3.55 12.01 -15.13
CA PHE A 59 2.81 11.08 -14.29
C PHE A 59 1.67 10.40 -15.06
N LYS A 60 1.73 9.06 -15.17
CA LYS A 60 0.68 8.22 -15.74
C LYS A 60 -0.11 7.55 -14.63
N HIS A 61 -1.32 8.03 -14.36
CA HIS A 61 -2.18 7.46 -13.31
C HIS A 61 -3.07 6.35 -13.85
N LYS A 62 -3.10 5.20 -13.17
CA LYS A 62 -3.93 4.06 -13.52
C LYS A 62 -4.60 3.47 -12.30
N ILE A 63 -5.91 3.25 -12.42
CA ILE A 63 -6.69 2.51 -11.43
C ILE A 63 -6.73 1.04 -11.87
N ILE A 64 -6.35 0.12 -10.99
CA ILE A 64 -6.32 -1.33 -11.23
C ILE A 64 -7.33 -2.01 -10.32
N HIS A 65 -8.25 -2.75 -10.92
CA HIS A 65 -9.22 -3.56 -10.19
C HIS A 65 -8.57 -4.88 -9.76
N ILE A 66 -8.51 -5.14 -8.45
CA ILE A 66 -7.79 -6.31 -7.90
C ILE A 66 -8.73 -7.41 -7.38
N ASN A 67 -10.04 -7.28 -7.57
CA ASN A 67 -11.04 -8.19 -6.99
C ASN A 67 -10.77 -9.68 -7.24
N LYS A 68 -10.48 -10.03 -8.50
CA LYS A 68 -10.18 -11.42 -8.88
C LYS A 68 -8.88 -11.91 -8.22
N LEU A 69 -7.84 -11.07 -8.18
CA LEU A 69 -6.56 -11.38 -7.55
C LEU A 69 -6.72 -11.54 -6.04
N TYR A 70 -7.40 -10.60 -5.40
CA TYR A 70 -7.72 -10.62 -3.99
C TYR A 70 -8.46 -11.91 -3.60
N LYS A 71 -9.53 -12.27 -4.34
CA LYS A 71 -10.25 -13.52 -4.10
C LYS A 71 -9.32 -14.73 -4.20
N LYS A 72 -8.52 -14.83 -5.27
CA LYS A 72 -7.56 -15.93 -5.46
C LYS A 72 -6.57 -16.03 -4.30
N VAL A 73 -6.03 -14.91 -3.82
CA VAL A 73 -5.08 -14.88 -2.69
C VAL A 73 -5.77 -15.34 -1.40
N LEU A 74 -6.93 -14.76 -1.08
CA LEU A 74 -7.64 -15.03 0.16
C LEU A 74 -8.14 -16.48 0.24
N THR A 75 -8.61 -17.06 -0.88
CA THR A 75 -9.17 -18.42 -0.89
C THR A 75 -8.15 -19.51 -1.18
N ASN A 76 -6.90 -19.16 -1.53
CA ASN A 76 -5.85 -20.15 -1.72
C ASN A 76 -5.49 -20.79 -0.37
N ASN A 77 -5.49 -22.13 -0.31
CA ASN A 77 -5.21 -22.90 0.92
C ASN A 77 -6.12 -22.51 2.10
N LEU A 78 -7.37 -22.10 1.82
CA LEU A 78 -8.30 -21.59 2.82
C LEU A 78 -8.56 -22.59 3.95
N LYS A 79 -8.65 -23.89 3.64
CA LYS A 79 -8.81 -24.95 4.64
C LYS A 79 -7.64 -24.99 5.62
N ASP A 80 -6.41 -24.92 5.12
CA ASP A 80 -5.19 -24.94 5.93
C ASP A 80 -5.06 -23.65 6.75
N ASP A 81 -5.39 -22.51 6.15
CA ASP A 81 -5.43 -21.23 6.85
C ASP A 81 -6.45 -21.26 8.00
N PHE A 82 -7.66 -21.79 7.78
CA PHE A 82 -8.66 -21.92 8.86
C PHE A 82 -8.21 -22.90 9.93
N LYS A 83 -7.58 -24.02 9.57
CA LYS A 83 -7.04 -24.98 10.52
C LYS A 83 -5.95 -24.36 11.41
N LYS A 84 -5.15 -23.45 10.85
CA LYS A 84 -4.04 -22.81 11.56
C LYS A 84 -4.44 -21.57 12.35
N TYR A 85 -5.25 -20.69 11.76
CA TYR A 85 -5.55 -19.37 12.30
C TYR A 85 -6.96 -19.26 12.88
N HIS A 86 -7.84 -20.24 12.64
CA HIS A 86 -9.20 -20.28 13.15
C HIS A 86 -9.97 -18.97 12.88
N PHE A 87 -10.64 -18.42 13.90
CA PHE A 87 -11.36 -17.15 13.81
C PHE A 87 -10.46 -15.92 13.63
N HIS A 88 -9.13 -16.06 13.71
CA HIS A 88 -8.19 -14.96 13.48
C HIS A 88 -7.94 -14.65 12.00
N MET A 89 -8.64 -15.32 11.07
CA MET A 89 -8.59 -15.00 9.64
C MET A 89 -8.91 -13.54 9.31
N ALA A 90 -9.67 -12.84 10.15
CA ALA A 90 -9.94 -11.41 10.02
C ALA A 90 -8.67 -10.53 10.01
N LEU A 91 -7.57 -11.00 10.60
CA LEU A 91 -6.26 -10.36 10.56
C LEU A 91 -5.73 -10.25 9.12
N PHE A 92 -6.00 -11.25 8.28
CA PHE A 92 -5.39 -11.37 6.96
C PHE A 92 -6.20 -10.75 5.83
N ILE A 93 -7.38 -10.19 6.11
CA ILE A 93 -8.22 -9.54 5.09
C ILE A 93 -7.48 -8.37 4.43
N CYS A 94 -6.91 -7.48 5.23
CA CYS A 94 -6.11 -6.37 4.71
C CYS A 94 -4.83 -6.88 4.03
N GLU A 95 -4.22 -7.92 4.60
CA GLU A 95 -2.97 -8.48 4.10
C GLU A 95 -3.12 -9.15 2.73
N ALA A 96 -4.16 -9.97 2.54
CA ALA A 96 -4.49 -10.57 1.25
C ALA A 96 -4.74 -9.51 0.17
N CYS A 97 -5.31 -8.36 0.54
CA CYS A 97 -5.49 -7.23 -0.36
C CYS A 97 -4.15 -6.62 -0.79
N ARG A 98 -3.22 -6.41 0.16
CA ARG A 98 -1.85 -5.93 -0.13
C ARG A 98 -1.07 -6.90 -1.00
N ILE A 99 -1.13 -8.19 -0.69
CA ILE A 99 -0.54 -9.27 -1.49
C ILE A 99 -1.05 -9.22 -2.93
N ALA A 100 -2.37 -9.05 -3.13
CA ALA A 100 -2.95 -8.89 -4.46
C ALA A 100 -2.49 -7.61 -5.19
N MET A 101 -2.31 -6.49 -4.47
CA MET A 101 -1.74 -5.26 -5.03
C MET A 101 -0.29 -5.47 -5.51
N GLN A 102 0.51 -6.24 -4.76
CA GLN A 102 1.89 -6.55 -5.14
C GLN A 102 1.95 -7.40 -6.41
N ALA A 103 1.15 -8.47 -6.51
CA ALA A 103 1.03 -9.25 -7.75
C ALA A 103 0.65 -8.36 -8.93
N ALA A 104 -0.38 -7.53 -8.76
CA ALA A 104 -0.82 -6.61 -9.81
C ALA A 104 0.28 -5.63 -10.23
N THR A 105 1.05 -5.12 -9.26
CA THR A 105 2.18 -4.22 -9.49
C THR A 105 3.29 -4.90 -10.28
N ILE A 106 3.69 -6.11 -9.87
CA ILE A 106 4.76 -6.86 -10.54
C ILE A 106 4.36 -7.16 -11.98
N LYS A 107 3.14 -7.67 -12.21
CA LYS A 107 2.61 -7.89 -13.57
C LYS A 107 2.62 -6.61 -14.41
N TYR A 108 2.23 -5.49 -13.82
CA TYR A 108 2.25 -4.20 -14.49
C TYR A 108 3.67 -3.77 -14.86
N ALA A 109 4.60 -3.83 -13.90
CA ALA A 109 5.98 -3.44 -14.10
C ALA A 109 6.66 -4.28 -15.20
N ILE A 110 6.48 -5.60 -15.18
CA ILE A 110 7.00 -6.52 -16.22
C ILE A 110 6.41 -6.15 -17.59
N LYS A 111 5.09 -6.03 -17.70
CA LYS A 111 4.40 -5.69 -18.96
C LYS A 111 4.91 -4.38 -19.56
N HIS A 112 5.26 -3.41 -18.72
CA HIS A 112 5.71 -2.08 -19.14
C HIS A 112 7.24 -1.93 -19.15
N LYS A 113 8.00 -3.01 -18.93
CA LYS A 113 9.47 -3.03 -18.86
C LYS A 113 10.05 -2.03 -17.85
N ILE A 114 9.39 -1.90 -16.69
CA ILE A 114 9.78 -0.98 -15.60
C ILE A 114 10.50 -1.78 -14.52
N LYS A 115 11.72 -1.36 -14.14
CA LYS A 115 12.54 -2.05 -13.12
C LYS A 115 12.38 -1.49 -11.71
N TYR A 116 11.92 -0.25 -11.56
CA TYR A 116 11.88 0.45 -10.28
C TYR A 116 10.44 0.56 -9.76
N VAL A 117 10.23 0.09 -8.54
CA VAL A 117 8.93 0.12 -7.85
C VAL A 117 9.08 0.79 -6.49
N PHE A 118 8.18 1.71 -6.17
CA PHE A 118 8.16 2.39 -4.87
C PHE A 118 6.77 2.36 -4.23
N ASP A 119 6.72 2.53 -2.92
CA ASP A 119 5.47 2.72 -2.18
C ASP A 119 5.59 3.77 -1.06
N GLY A 120 4.45 4.08 -0.44
CA GLY A 120 4.35 5.00 0.70
C GLY A 120 4.43 4.33 2.08
N SER A 121 4.97 3.11 2.20
CA SER A 121 5.00 2.39 3.48
C SER A 121 5.87 3.12 4.51
N TRP A 122 5.38 3.23 5.74
CA TRP A 122 6.05 3.97 6.83
C TRP A 122 6.20 3.12 8.09
N LYS A 123 7.40 3.05 8.68
CA LYS A 123 7.75 2.11 9.78
C LYS A 123 6.82 2.16 11.01
N LYS A 124 6.19 3.31 11.30
CA LYS A 124 5.29 3.47 12.45
C LYS A 124 3.83 3.11 12.12
N GLN A 125 3.53 2.64 10.91
CA GLN A 125 2.26 1.96 10.58
C GLN A 125 2.36 0.51 11.06
N ASP A 126 2.71 0.29 12.32
CA ASP A 126 3.05 -1.02 12.88
C ASP A 126 1.95 -2.08 12.75
N ILE A 127 0.70 -1.68 12.47
CA ILE A 127 -0.44 -2.56 12.19
C ILE A 127 -0.48 -3.03 10.73
N SER A 128 0.06 -2.25 9.80
CA SER A 128 0.14 -2.58 8.38
C SER A 128 1.30 -3.55 8.12
N PRO A 129 1.05 -4.75 7.55
CA PRO A 129 2.12 -5.72 7.32
C PRO A 129 3.25 -5.20 6.43
N GLU A 130 2.96 -4.35 5.43
CA GLU A 130 3.98 -3.74 4.57
C GLU A 130 4.97 -2.82 5.32
N ALA A 131 4.63 -2.40 6.54
CA ALA A 131 5.49 -1.64 7.43
C ALA A 131 6.17 -2.51 8.51
N MET A 132 5.79 -3.79 8.64
CA MET A 132 6.45 -4.75 9.52
C MET A 132 7.78 -5.19 8.90
N LYS A 133 8.87 -5.12 9.66
CA LYS A 133 10.22 -5.42 9.17
C LYS A 133 10.30 -6.84 8.61
N GLU A 134 9.66 -7.78 9.28
CA GLU A 134 9.67 -9.21 8.95
C GLU A 134 8.99 -9.49 7.61
N VAL A 135 7.88 -8.80 7.31
CA VAL A 135 7.13 -8.95 6.06
C VAL A 135 7.81 -8.17 4.94
N LEU A 136 8.34 -6.96 5.23
CA LEU A 136 9.04 -6.13 4.26
C LEU A 136 10.24 -6.83 3.61
N VAL A 137 10.96 -7.67 4.38
CA VAL A 137 12.04 -8.50 3.82
C VAL A 137 11.50 -9.46 2.76
N GLU A 138 10.37 -10.12 3.03
CA GLU A 138 9.76 -11.07 2.10
C GLU A 138 9.17 -10.38 0.87
N ILE A 139 8.61 -9.17 1.03
CA ILE A 139 8.17 -8.32 -0.08
C ILE A 139 9.34 -7.99 -1.00
N LYS A 140 10.46 -7.52 -0.45
CA LYS A 140 11.65 -7.17 -1.25
C LYS A 140 12.20 -8.37 -2.01
N LYS A 141 12.26 -9.54 -1.38
CA LYS A 141 12.65 -10.80 -2.04
C LYS A 141 11.73 -11.11 -3.21
N LEU A 142 10.40 -11.02 -3.02
CA LEU A 142 9.44 -11.27 -4.09
C LEU A 142 9.68 -10.34 -5.29
N TYR A 143 9.81 -9.03 -5.08
CA TYR A 143 10.11 -8.11 -6.19
C TYR A 143 11.45 -8.43 -6.87
N PHE A 144 12.48 -8.74 -6.09
CA PHE A 144 13.80 -9.08 -6.61
C PHE A 144 13.80 -10.35 -7.48
N GLU A 145 13.03 -11.38 -7.10
CA GLU A 145 12.85 -12.61 -7.89
C GLU A 145 12.29 -12.34 -9.31
N PHE A 146 11.59 -11.22 -9.50
CA PHE A 146 11.08 -10.77 -10.81
C PHE A 146 11.95 -9.68 -11.47
N GLY A 147 13.17 -9.47 -10.97
CA GLY A 147 14.11 -8.47 -11.50
C GLY A 147 13.70 -7.02 -11.21
N LEU A 148 12.90 -6.79 -10.17
CA LEU A 148 12.40 -5.48 -9.79
C LEU A 148 13.08 -4.97 -8.51
N TYR A 149 13.45 -3.69 -8.52
CA TYR A 149 13.92 -2.98 -7.34
C TYR A 149 12.73 -2.38 -6.59
N HIS A 150 12.53 -2.77 -5.34
CA HIS A 150 11.49 -2.21 -4.46
C HIS A 150 12.09 -1.40 -3.30
N LYS A 151 11.55 -0.20 -3.07
CA LYS A 151 11.88 0.63 -1.90
C LYS A 151 10.69 1.48 -1.45
N SER A 152 10.62 1.76 -0.16
CA SER A 152 9.66 2.68 0.45
C SER A 152 10.37 3.99 0.81
N PRO A 153 10.34 5.06 -0.01
CA PRO A 153 11.16 6.26 0.21
C PRO A 153 10.84 6.99 1.52
N VAL A 154 9.62 6.83 2.03
CA VAL A 154 9.15 7.47 3.27
C VAL A 154 9.31 6.60 4.52
N TYR A 155 9.89 5.40 4.41
CA TYR A 155 9.91 4.40 5.48
C TYR A 155 10.47 4.91 6.81
N ASN A 156 11.57 5.68 6.73
CA ASN A 156 12.31 6.16 7.89
C ASN A 156 11.92 7.56 8.37
N TYR A 157 10.87 8.18 7.81
CA TYR A 157 10.43 9.50 8.27
C TYR A 157 10.07 9.48 9.77
N PRO A 158 10.32 10.57 10.52
CA PRO A 158 10.20 10.55 11.98
C PRO A 158 8.74 10.49 12.48
N ASN A 159 7.83 11.21 11.82
CA ASN A 159 6.41 11.28 12.18
C ASN A 159 5.56 11.76 10.98
N LYS A 160 4.23 11.64 11.10
CA LYS A 160 3.29 12.12 10.06
C LYS A 160 3.35 13.63 9.83
N ASN A 161 3.72 14.41 10.83
CA ASN A 161 3.86 15.86 10.69
C ASN A 161 5.04 16.22 9.78
N ALA A 162 6.15 15.48 9.86
CA ALA A 162 7.30 15.67 8.98
C ALA A 162 6.96 15.34 7.52
N ILE A 163 6.14 14.31 7.28
CA ILE A 163 5.64 14.00 5.92
C ILE A 163 4.79 15.16 5.38
N GLN A 164 3.86 15.68 6.17
CA GLN A 164 2.98 16.79 5.77
C GLN A 164 3.74 18.09 5.58
N LYS A 165 4.63 18.44 6.53
CA LYS A 165 5.54 19.58 6.42
C LYS A 165 6.36 19.49 5.15
N LYS A 166 6.88 18.31 4.80
CA LYS A 166 7.66 18.15 3.58
C LYS A 166 6.84 18.35 2.30
N LEU A 167 5.59 17.91 2.28
CA LEU A 167 4.69 18.17 1.15
C LEU A 167 4.35 19.65 1.00
N PHE A 168 4.21 20.37 2.13
CA PHE A 168 4.00 21.81 2.14
C PHE A 168 5.24 22.56 1.64
N GLU A 169 6.44 22.22 2.13
CA GLU A 169 7.72 22.77 1.65
C GLU A 169 7.93 22.57 0.14
N LEU A 170 7.35 21.52 -0.44
CA LEU A 170 7.43 21.23 -1.87
C LEU A 170 6.36 21.95 -2.69
N ASN A 171 5.47 22.73 -2.07
CA ASN A 171 4.29 23.37 -2.67
C ASN A 171 3.33 22.36 -3.32
N ILE A 172 3.19 21.16 -2.71
CA ILE A 172 2.26 20.11 -3.14
C ILE A 172 1.01 20.08 -2.27
N ALA A 173 1.15 20.41 -0.98
CA ALA A 173 0.04 20.52 -0.05
C ALA A 173 -0.20 21.99 0.31
N ASP A 174 -1.47 22.37 0.48
CA ASP A 174 -1.88 23.74 0.79
C ASP A 174 -1.62 24.14 2.25
N SER A 175 -1.41 23.15 3.13
CA SER A 175 -1.11 23.40 4.54
C SER A 175 -0.13 22.38 5.13
N PRO A 176 0.64 22.77 6.17
CA PRO A 176 1.60 21.89 6.84
C PRO A 176 0.93 20.85 7.76
N LYS A 177 -0.36 21.01 8.06
CA LYS A 177 -1.18 20.08 8.87
C LYS A 177 -2.57 19.95 8.25
N TYR A 178 -2.78 18.92 7.43
CA TYR A 178 -4.08 18.66 6.79
C TYR A 178 -4.76 17.37 7.26
N LYS A 179 -4.04 16.48 7.97
CA LYS A 179 -4.63 15.27 8.60
C LYS A 179 -4.97 15.43 10.09
N CYS A 180 -4.54 16.53 10.72
CA CYS A 180 -4.80 16.80 12.14
C CYS A 180 -5.67 18.05 12.28
N ARG A 181 -7.00 17.90 12.16
CA ARG A 181 -7.94 18.82 12.83
C ARG A 181 -8.41 18.13 14.12
N PRO A 182 -8.61 18.87 15.24
CA PRO A 182 -9.06 18.28 16.49
C PRO A 182 -10.43 17.63 16.33
N LEU A 183 -10.66 16.55 17.10
CA LEU A 183 -11.89 15.74 17.14
C LEU A 183 -13.17 16.51 17.52
N THR A 184 -13.07 17.80 17.82
CA THR A 184 -14.18 18.61 18.35
C THR A 184 -14.95 19.39 17.29
N ASN A 185 -14.53 19.41 16.02
CA ASN A 185 -15.29 20.01 14.91
C ASN A 185 -15.29 19.06 13.71
N THR A 186 -16.31 18.18 13.65
CA THR A 186 -16.94 17.48 12.49
C THR A 186 -16.18 17.17 11.18
N ASP A 187 -14.85 17.11 11.18
CA ASP A 187 -14.03 16.83 9.97
C ASP A 187 -12.95 15.74 10.23
N ALA A 188 -13.12 14.90 11.24
CA ALA A 188 -12.46 13.59 11.29
C ALA A 188 -13.14 12.66 10.27
N TYR A 189 -12.92 12.89 8.98
CA TYR A 189 -13.54 12.03 7.98
C TYR A 189 -13.04 10.60 8.18
N LEU A 190 -13.95 9.70 8.57
CA LEU A 190 -13.83 8.25 8.38
C LEU A 190 -13.36 7.91 6.94
N PHE A 191 -13.62 8.83 5.99
CA PHE A 191 -13.27 8.76 4.58
C PHE A 191 -12.56 10.05 4.09
N PRO A 192 -11.23 10.19 4.24
CA PRO A 192 -10.49 11.38 3.83
C PRO A 192 -10.83 11.86 2.40
N LYS A 193 -10.83 13.20 2.22
CA LYS A 193 -11.23 13.85 0.95
C LYS A 193 -10.33 13.52 -0.24
N ASN A 194 -9.08 13.13 0.00
CA ASN A 194 -8.01 13.05 -0.99
C ASN A 194 -7.46 11.63 -1.25
N GLN A 195 -8.03 10.60 -0.63
CA GLN A 195 -7.57 9.22 -0.83
C GLN A 195 -8.75 8.22 -0.81
N PRO A 196 -8.62 7.08 -1.49
CA PRO A 196 -9.56 5.98 -1.37
C PRO A 196 -9.61 5.52 0.08
N SER A 197 -10.77 5.02 0.49
CA SER A 197 -11.02 4.62 1.88
C SER A 197 -11.75 3.29 1.90
N CYS A 198 -11.41 2.42 2.86
CA CYS A 198 -11.92 1.06 2.96
C CYS A 198 -12.34 0.79 4.41
N PRO A 199 -13.65 0.68 4.72
CA PRO A 199 -14.11 0.44 6.09
C PRO A 199 -13.66 -0.93 6.61
N VAL A 200 -13.49 -1.91 5.73
CA VAL A 200 -12.93 -3.23 6.09
C VAL A 200 -11.49 -3.09 6.62
N GLY A 201 -10.72 -2.14 6.09
CA GLY A 201 -9.39 -1.82 6.62
C GLY A 201 -9.44 -1.29 8.05
N ILE A 202 -10.43 -0.44 8.36
CA ILE A 202 -10.64 0.10 9.72
C ILE A 202 -10.98 -1.05 10.69
N ILE A 203 -11.90 -1.93 10.29
CA ILE A 203 -12.31 -3.09 11.09
C ILE A 203 -11.12 -4.04 11.32
N SER A 204 -10.34 -4.34 10.28
CA SER A 204 -9.18 -5.23 10.39
C SER A 204 -8.09 -4.64 11.30
N VAL A 205 -7.85 -3.32 11.21
CA VAL A 205 -6.94 -2.59 12.11
C VAL A 205 -7.44 -2.62 13.56
N ALA A 206 -8.73 -2.39 13.78
CA ALA A 206 -9.35 -2.44 15.09
C ALA A 206 -9.25 -3.86 15.70
N TYR A 207 -9.61 -4.89 14.93
CA TYR A 207 -9.45 -6.28 15.31
C TYR A 207 -8.01 -6.62 15.70
N SER A 208 -7.05 -6.22 14.86
CA SER A 208 -5.62 -6.43 15.08
C SER A 208 -5.14 -5.81 16.39
N LYS A 209 -5.57 -4.57 16.69
CA LYS A 209 -5.11 -3.80 17.85
C LYS A 209 -5.82 -4.16 19.15
N TYR A 210 -7.13 -4.35 19.11
CA TYR A 210 -7.98 -4.45 20.30
C TYR A 210 -8.43 -5.88 20.62
N ILE A 211 -8.29 -6.82 19.70
CA ILE A 211 -8.69 -8.23 19.92
C ILE A 211 -7.47 -9.14 19.79
N TYR A 212 -6.83 -9.17 18.62
CA TYR A 212 -5.74 -10.11 18.36
C TYR A 212 -4.51 -9.83 19.23
N ALA A 213 -4.03 -8.57 19.26
CA ALA A 213 -2.82 -8.23 20.00
C ALA A 213 -2.94 -8.44 21.52
N PRO A 214 -4.07 -8.16 22.18
CA PRO A 214 -4.28 -8.54 23.59
C PRO A 214 -4.27 -10.06 23.83
N ILE A 215 -4.85 -10.87 22.94
CA ILE A 215 -4.96 -12.32 23.13
C ILE A 215 -3.63 -13.05 22.84
N LYS A 216 -2.95 -12.68 21.76
CA LYS A 216 -1.77 -13.42 21.23
C LYS A 216 -0.46 -12.65 21.32
N GLY A 217 -0.51 -11.35 21.60
CA GLY A 217 0.66 -10.46 21.61
C GLY A 217 1.04 -9.91 20.23
N ARG A 218 1.63 -8.71 20.22
CA ARG A 218 2.07 -8.03 18.99
C ARG A 218 3.17 -8.79 18.22
N LYS A 219 4.09 -9.45 18.94
CA LYS A 219 5.15 -10.27 18.32
C LYS A 219 4.55 -11.43 17.52
N ARG A 220 3.59 -12.16 18.11
CA ARG A 220 2.92 -13.27 17.41
C ARG A 220 2.16 -12.78 16.18
N ARG A 221 1.47 -11.64 16.28
CA ARG A 221 0.79 -11.03 15.12
C ARG A 221 1.73 -10.81 13.94
N ASN A 222 2.92 -10.25 14.17
CA ASN A 222 3.88 -10.01 13.09
C ASN A 222 4.38 -11.32 12.47
N LEU A 223 4.61 -12.34 13.30
CA LEU A 223 4.96 -13.69 12.83
C LEU A 223 3.85 -14.32 12.01
N ASP A 224 2.59 -14.22 12.46
CA ASP A 224 1.42 -14.71 11.73
C ASP A 224 1.28 -14.03 10.37
N CYS A 225 1.42 -12.70 10.30
CA CYS A 225 1.41 -11.97 9.03
C CYS A 225 2.54 -12.44 8.10
N LYS A 226 3.76 -12.63 8.63
CA LYS A 226 4.90 -13.16 7.86
C LYS A 226 4.62 -14.57 7.33
N GLU A 227 4.15 -15.46 8.20
CA GLU A 227 3.84 -16.85 7.85
C GLU A 227 2.72 -16.92 6.80
N TYR A 228 1.68 -16.09 6.95
CA TYR A 228 0.61 -15.95 5.97
C TYR A 228 1.15 -15.44 4.63
N TYR A 229 1.96 -14.38 4.63
CA TYR A 229 2.58 -13.86 3.42
C TYR A 229 3.40 -14.93 2.69
N ILE A 230 4.23 -15.67 3.43
CA ILE A 230 5.05 -16.76 2.89
C ILE A 230 4.16 -17.87 2.30
N SER A 231 3.09 -18.26 2.97
CA SER A 231 2.17 -19.30 2.47
C SER A 231 1.51 -18.90 1.14
N LYS A 232 1.36 -17.60 0.88
CA LYS A 232 0.80 -17.08 -0.38
C LYS A 232 1.82 -16.85 -1.49
N LYS A 233 3.12 -17.02 -1.25
CA LYS A 233 4.15 -16.76 -2.29
C LYS A 233 3.99 -17.62 -3.53
N GLU A 234 3.67 -18.91 -3.37
CA GLU A 234 3.57 -19.81 -4.52
C GLU A 234 2.37 -19.47 -5.41
N ILE A 235 1.21 -19.14 -4.82
CA ILE A 235 0.08 -18.66 -5.61
C ILE A 235 0.37 -17.30 -6.27
N LEU A 236 1.11 -16.42 -5.61
CA LEU A 236 1.56 -15.16 -6.20
C LEU A 236 2.41 -15.38 -7.44
N LYS A 237 3.42 -16.25 -7.36
CA LYS A 237 4.28 -16.59 -8.51
C LYS A 237 3.46 -17.13 -9.68
N LYS A 238 2.53 -18.05 -9.41
CA LYS A 238 1.60 -18.58 -10.42
C LYS A 238 0.77 -17.46 -11.05
N ILE A 239 0.20 -16.57 -10.25
CA ILE A 239 -0.60 -15.42 -10.72
C ILE A 239 0.22 -14.48 -11.60
N ILE A 240 1.47 -14.20 -11.20
CA ILE A 240 2.36 -13.27 -11.91
C ILE A 240 2.76 -13.84 -13.26
N ASN A 241 3.10 -15.13 -13.31
CA ASN A 241 3.54 -15.83 -14.52
C ASN A 241 2.39 -16.21 -15.48
N GLN A 242 1.13 -16.16 -15.03
CA GLN A 242 -0.02 -16.32 -15.92
C GLN A 242 -0.04 -15.21 -16.98
N LYS A 243 0.17 -15.59 -18.26
CA LYS A 243 -0.13 -14.75 -19.42
C LYS A 243 -1.60 -14.33 -19.34
N ASN A 244 -1.85 -13.04 -19.55
CA ASN A 244 -3.21 -12.50 -19.60
C ASN A 244 -3.88 -12.87 -20.91
#